data_AF-A0A257LZC2-F1
#
_entry.id   AF-A0A257LZC2-F1
#
_cell.length_a   1.000
_cell.length_b   1.000
_cell.length_c   1.000
_cell.angle_alpha   90.00
_cell.angle_beta   90.00
_cell.angle_gamma   90.00
#
_symmetry.space_group_name_H-M   'P 1'
#
loop_
_entity.id
_entity.type
_entity.pdbx_description
1 polymer ?
#
loop_
_entity_poly.entity_id
_entity_poly.type
_entity_poly.pdbx_seq_one_letter_code
_entity_poly.pdbx_strand_id
1 'polypeptide(L)'
;MAGMNIPRTTLADVYNGTKLASAVDEITDFGSRIHSLEIQVEHLRTLNRALIEHLAANANLSPHDFLERLSHEHPAKPLSETTHCKSCGTLIASDAKACYSCGKLLESDAYILG
;
A
#
# COMPACT_ATOMS: atom_id res chain seq x y z
N MET A 1 23.31 1.92 -62.20
CA MET A 1 23.83 2.24 -60.85
C MET A 1 22.67 2.84 -60.05
N ALA A 2 21.98 2.03 -59.25
CA ALA A 2 20.86 2.52 -58.44
C ALA A 2 21.42 3.22 -57.19
N GLY A 3 21.30 4.54 -57.12
CA GLY A 3 21.68 5.32 -55.95
C GLY A 3 20.75 5.00 -54.78
N MET A 4 21.30 4.47 -53.69
CA MET A 4 20.58 4.32 -52.43
C MET A 4 20.22 5.72 -51.90
N ASN A 5 18.93 6.02 -51.87
CA ASN A 5 18.40 7.24 -51.29
C ASN A 5 18.23 7.01 -49.79
N ILE A 6 19.22 7.42 -48.99
CA ILE A 6 19.16 7.30 -47.52
C ILE A 6 18.31 8.47 -47.00
N PRO A 7 17.17 8.23 -46.35
CA PRO A 7 16.34 9.32 -45.82
C PRO A 7 17.11 10.10 -44.75
N ARG A 8 17.12 11.44 -44.88
CA ARG A 8 17.65 12.35 -43.85
C ARG A 8 16.67 12.41 -42.68
N THR A 9 16.99 11.73 -41.59
CA THR A 9 16.31 11.93 -40.31
C THR A 9 16.67 13.29 -39.73
N THR A 10 15.69 14.03 -39.23
CA THR A 10 15.92 15.32 -38.59
C THR A 10 16.26 15.15 -37.11
N LEU A 11 16.92 16.15 -36.51
CA LEU A 11 17.18 16.21 -35.07
C LEU A 11 15.89 16.10 -34.24
N ALA A 12 14.77 16.62 -34.75
CA ALA A 12 13.45 16.50 -34.13
C ALA A 12 12.94 15.05 -34.15
N ASP A 13 13.17 14.31 -35.24
CA ASP A 13 12.79 12.89 -35.33
C ASP A 13 13.59 12.04 -34.33
N VAL A 14 14.89 12.33 -34.17
CA VAL A 14 15.73 11.65 -33.18
C VAL A 14 15.29 11.99 -31.76
N TYR A 15 15.05 13.27 -31.45
CA TYR A 15 14.61 13.71 -30.12
C TYR A 15 13.22 13.16 -29.73
N ASN A 16 12.28 13.13 -30.68
CA ASN A 16 10.97 12.53 -30.46
C ASN A 16 11.08 11.01 -30.30
N GLY A 17 11.95 10.35 -31.07
CA GLY A 17 12.24 8.93 -30.94
C GLY A 17 12.82 8.57 -29.57
N THR A 18 13.77 9.36 -29.04
CA THR A 18 14.35 9.11 -27.72
C THR A 18 13.34 9.37 -26.60
N LYS A 19 12.50 10.40 -26.71
CA LYS A 19 11.43 10.68 -25.75
C LYS A 19 10.37 9.59 -25.73
N LEU A 20 10.04 9.03 -26.90
CA LEU A 20 9.12 7.91 -27.01
C LEU A 20 9.72 6.64 -26.38
N ALA A 21 10.99 6.35 -26.67
CA ALA A 21 11.70 5.21 -26.09
C ALA A 21 11.75 5.28 -24.56
N SER A 22 12.11 6.44 -24.00
CA SER A 22 12.14 6.61 -22.54
C SER A 22 10.77 6.44 -21.89
N ALA A 23 9.69 6.93 -22.53
CA ALA A 23 8.33 6.74 -22.03
C ALA A 23 7.90 5.27 -22.07
N VAL A 24 8.31 4.51 -23.08
CA VAL A 24 8.04 3.06 -23.18
C VAL A 24 8.78 2.30 -22.09
N ASP A 25 10.03 2.66 -21.81
CA ASP A 25 10.82 2.06 -20.71
C ASP A 25 10.17 2.33 -19.35
N GLU A 26 9.72 3.57 -19.10
CA GLU A 26 8.97 3.92 -17.88
C GLU A 26 7.69 3.11 -17.74
N ILE A 27 6.87 3.01 -18.79
CA ILE A 27 5.62 2.22 -18.77
C ILE A 27 5.92 0.74 -18.48
N THR A 28 7.01 0.21 -19.03
CA THR A 28 7.42 -1.18 -18.82
C THR A 28 7.90 -1.41 -17.39
N ASP A 29 8.65 -0.47 -16.80
CA ASP A 29 9.03 -0.49 -15.38
C ASP A 29 7.79 -0.47 -14.47
N PHE A 30 6.86 0.45 -14.73
CA PHE A 30 5.60 0.52 -14.00
C PHE A 30 4.82 -0.79 -14.10
N GLY A 31 4.70 -1.37 -15.29
CA GLY A 31 4.05 -2.67 -15.49
C GLY A 31 4.70 -3.79 -14.68
N SER A 32 6.02 -3.85 -14.67
CA SER A 32 6.79 -4.82 -13.88
C SER A 32 6.55 -4.67 -12.37
N ARG A 33 6.47 -3.43 -11.89
CA ARG A 33 6.19 -3.12 -10.48
C ARG A 33 4.76 -3.48 -10.09
N ILE A 34 3.78 -3.22 -10.95
CA ILE A 34 2.39 -3.64 -10.73
C ILE A 34 2.31 -5.16 -10.61
N HIS A 35 2.94 -5.89 -11.53
CA HIS A 35 2.93 -7.34 -11.49
C HIS A 35 3.60 -7.89 -10.21
N SER A 36 4.71 -7.29 -9.78
CA SER A 36 5.35 -7.64 -8.52
C SER A 36 4.42 -7.42 -7.32
N LEU A 37 3.69 -6.30 -7.29
CA LEU A 37 2.71 -6.01 -6.24
C LEU A 37 1.54 -6.99 -6.26
N GLU A 38 1.04 -7.39 -7.43
CA GLU A 38 -0.03 -8.40 -7.55
C GLU A 38 0.39 -9.72 -6.92
N ILE A 39 1.62 -10.18 -7.22
CA ILE A 39 2.18 -11.39 -6.61
C ILE A 39 2.28 -11.24 -5.09
N GLN A 40 2.78 -10.11 -4.60
CA GLN A 40 2.89 -9.85 -3.17
C GLN A 40 1.53 -9.84 -2.46
N VAL A 41 0.52 -9.22 -3.07
CA VAL A 41 -0.85 -9.20 -2.53
C VAL A 41 -1.42 -10.61 -2.45
N GLU A 42 -1.22 -11.43 -3.48
CA GLU A 42 -1.73 -12.80 -3.48
C GLU A 42 -1.00 -13.69 -2.47
N HIS A 43 0.30 -13.49 -2.30
CA HIS A 43 1.06 -14.15 -1.25
C HIS A 43 0.55 -13.77 0.15
N LEU A 44 0.31 -12.48 0.40
CA LEU A 44 -0.24 -12.00 1.66
C LEU A 44 -1.65 -12.54 1.93
N ARG A 45 -2.51 -12.63 0.92
CA ARG A 45 -3.83 -13.26 1.05
C ARG A 45 -3.73 -14.72 1.45
N THR A 46 -2.80 -15.45 0.85
CA THR A 46 -2.55 -16.86 1.16
C THR A 46 -2.06 -17.03 2.59
N LEU A 47 -1.08 -16.22 3.02
CA LEU A 47 -0.59 -16.23 4.40
C LEU A 47 -1.68 -15.88 5.41
N ASN A 48 -2.46 -14.83 5.14
CA ASN A 48 -3.55 -14.42 6.02
C ASN A 48 -4.60 -15.52 6.18
N ARG A 49 -4.95 -16.24 5.10
CA ARG A 49 -5.87 -17.38 5.16
C ARG A 49 -5.33 -18.49 6.06
N ALA A 50 -4.08 -18.89 5.86
CA ALA A 50 -3.45 -19.94 6.67
C ALA A 50 -3.35 -19.54 8.14
N LEU A 51 -3.01 -18.28 8.44
CA LEU A 51 -2.99 -17.77 9.81
C LEU A 51 -4.38 -17.84 10.47
N ILE A 52 -5.43 -17.43 9.77
CA ILE A 52 -6.81 -17.51 10.28
C ILE A 52 -7.19 -18.96 10.59
N GLU A 53 -6.89 -19.90 9.68
CA GLU A 53 -7.17 -21.31 9.88
C GLU A 53 -6.44 -21.87 11.12
N HIS A 54 -5.15 -21.57 11.26
CA HIS A 54 -4.36 -22.00 12.42
C HIS A 54 -4.86 -21.40 13.73
N LEU A 55 -5.17 -20.11 13.76
CA LEU A 55 -5.67 -19.44 14.96
C LEU A 55 -7.06 -19.94 15.35
N ALA A 56 -7.95 -20.14 14.38
CA ALA A 56 -9.29 -20.68 14.61
C ALA A 56 -9.21 -22.12 15.17
N ALA A 57 -8.34 -22.96 14.61
CA ALA A 57 -8.09 -24.31 15.11
C ALA A 57 -7.58 -24.29 16.57
N ASN A 58 -6.62 -23.42 16.90
CA ASN A 58 -6.13 -23.25 18.27
C ASN A 58 -7.22 -22.78 19.24
N ALA A 59 -8.21 -22.02 18.77
CA ALA A 59 -9.34 -21.55 19.55
C ALA A 59 -10.51 -22.56 19.60
N ASN A 60 -10.40 -23.73 18.95
CA ASN A 60 -11.50 -24.69 18.75
C ASN A 60 -12.74 -24.07 18.10
N LEU A 61 -12.55 -23.21 17.10
CA LEU A 61 -13.61 -22.54 16.36
C LEU A 61 -13.50 -22.85 14.87
N SER A 62 -14.61 -22.68 14.15
CA SER A 62 -14.53 -22.56 12.69
C SER A 62 -13.85 -21.23 12.32
N PRO A 63 -13.20 -21.12 11.15
CA PRO A 63 -12.63 -19.85 10.67
C PRO A 63 -13.66 -18.72 10.62
N HIS A 64 -14.92 -19.04 10.30
CA HIS A 64 -16.00 -18.06 10.27
C HIS A 64 -16.31 -17.51 11.66
N ASP A 65 -16.55 -18.38 12.64
CA ASP A 65 -16.89 -17.98 14.01
C ASP A 65 -15.73 -17.23 14.67
N PHE A 66 -14.49 -17.60 14.33
CA PHE A 66 -13.30 -16.89 14.77
C PHE A 66 -13.29 -15.44 14.26
N LEU A 67 -13.57 -15.21 12.97
CA LEU A 67 -13.64 -13.87 12.40
C LEU A 67 -14.80 -13.05 12.97
N GLU A 68 -15.98 -13.66 13.16
CA GLU A 68 -17.11 -13.00 13.81
C GLU A 68 -16.74 -12.53 15.22
N ARG A 69 -16.15 -13.41 16.03
CA ARG A 69 -15.69 -13.04 17.38
C ARG A 69 -14.67 -11.91 17.36
N LEU A 70 -13.67 -11.97 16.48
CA LEU A 70 -12.69 -10.89 16.35
C LEU A 70 -13.34 -9.56 16.00
N SER A 71 -14.34 -9.57 15.11
CA SER A 71 -15.04 -8.35 14.70
C SER A 71 -15.87 -7.72 15.84
N HIS A 72 -16.40 -8.54 16.75
CA HIS A 72 -17.11 -8.07 17.93
C HIS A 72 -16.16 -7.55 19.03
N GLU A 73 -15.04 -8.23 19.26
CA GLU A 73 -14.05 -7.81 20.26
C GLU A 73 -13.27 -6.56 19.82
N HIS A 74 -13.04 -6.40 18.52
CA HIS A 74 -12.29 -5.30 17.94
C HIS A 74 -13.08 -4.67 16.79
N PRO A 75 -14.13 -3.90 17.09
CA PRO A 75 -14.88 -3.21 16.05
C PRO A 75 -13.94 -2.28 15.29
N ALA A 76 -13.94 -2.40 13.96
CA ALA A 76 -13.19 -1.49 13.11
C ALA A 76 -13.70 -0.07 13.35
N LYS A 77 -12.83 0.80 13.88
CA LYS A 77 -13.17 2.18 14.14
C LYS A 77 -13.37 2.90 12.80
N PRO A 78 -14.49 3.60 12.57
CA PRO A 78 -14.74 4.25 11.30
C PRO A 78 -13.66 5.30 11.01
N LEU A 79 -13.35 5.50 9.72
CA LEU A 79 -12.33 6.46 9.27
C LEU A 79 -12.63 7.90 9.75
N SER A 80 -13.89 8.22 10.03
CA SER A 80 -14.31 9.50 10.64
C SER A 80 -13.70 9.76 12.02
N GLU A 81 -13.18 8.73 12.67
CA GLU A 81 -12.54 8.80 13.98
C GLU A 81 -11.02 8.60 13.87
N THR A 82 -10.42 8.97 12.74
CA THR A 82 -8.97 8.99 12.53
C THR A 82 -8.44 10.41 12.35
N THR A 83 -7.19 10.64 12.75
CA THR A 83 -6.47 11.91 12.60
C THR A 83 -5.08 11.67 12.05
N HIS A 84 -4.43 12.69 11.52
CA HIS A 84 -3.03 12.57 11.08
C HIS A 84 -2.08 12.81 12.26
N CYS A 85 -1.08 11.94 12.41
CA CYS A 85 -0.01 12.13 13.37
C CYS A 85 0.74 13.44 13.05
N LYS A 86 0.76 14.39 13.99
CA LYS A 86 1.42 15.70 13.83
C LYS A 86 2.92 15.62 13.54
N SER A 87 3.56 14.49 13.81
CA SER A 87 5.01 14.32 13.66
C SER A 87 5.44 13.62 12.37
N CYS A 88 4.64 12.70 11.83
CA CYS A 88 5.03 11.93 10.64
C CYS A 88 3.94 11.86 9.55
N GLY A 89 2.76 12.41 9.78
CA GLY A 89 1.66 12.43 8.82
C GLY A 89 0.86 11.12 8.69
N THR A 90 1.29 10.02 9.33
CA THR A 90 0.57 8.75 9.32
C THR A 90 -0.85 8.92 9.89
N LEU A 91 -1.84 8.35 9.21
CA LEU A 91 -3.22 8.31 9.70
C LEU A 91 -3.30 7.36 10.90
N ILE A 92 -3.87 7.82 12.01
CA ILE A 92 -3.94 7.13 13.30
C ILE A 92 -5.35 7.27 13.88
N ALA A 93 -5.75 6.38 14.79
CA ALA A 93 -7.00 6.56 15.54
C ALA A 93 -6.94 7.85 16.37
N SER A 94 -8.07 8.56 16.49
CA SER A 94 -8.12 9.86 17.18
C SER A 94 -7.88 9.77 18.69
N ASP A 95 -8.11 8.59 19.27
CA ASP A 95 -7.85 8.23 20.66
C ASP A 95 -6.52 7.46 20.85
N ALA A 96 -5.69 7.38 19.81
CA ALA A 96 -4.39 6.76 19.92
C ALA A 96 -3.52 7.54 20.92
N LYS A 97 -2.93 6.85 21.90
CA LYS A 97 -1.99 7.43 22.87
C LYS A 97 -0.58 7.61 22.30
N ALA A 98 -0.25 6.86 21.25
CA ALA A 98 1.03 6.91 20.56
C ALA A 98 0.84 6.61 19.07
N CYS A 99 1.68 7.18 18.22
CA CYS A 99 1.71 6.85 16.81
C CYS A 99 2.36 5.47 16.61
N TYR A 100 1.61 4.51 16.08
CA TYR A 100 2.13 3.16 15.82
C TYR A 100 3.25 3.14 14.77
N SER A 101 3.37 4.19 13.96
CA SER A 101 4.35 4.28 12.87
C SER A 101 5.66 4.97 13.29
N CYS A 102 5.60 6.05 14.09
CA CYS A 102 6.81 6.78 14.50
C CYS A 102 7.12 6.72 16.01
N GLY A 103 6.25 6.09 16.80
CA GLY A 103 6.45 5.88 18.25
C GLY A 103 6.26 7.11 19.14
N LYS A 104 6.03 8.30 18.58
CA LYS A 104 5.78 9.50 19.39
C LYS A 104 4.45 9.41 20.13
N LEU A 105 4.48 9.81 21.39
CA LEU A 105 3.29 9.98 22.22
C LEU A 105 2.44 11.12 21.66
N LEU A 106 1.13 10.93 21.73
CA LEU A 106 0.12 11.86 21.25
C LEU A 106 -0.52 12.43 22.50
N GLU A 107 -0.11 13.63 22.91
CA GLU A 107 -0.64 14.25 24.13
C GLU A 107 -2.15 14.46 24.01
N SER A 108 -2.91 13.71 24.81
CA SER A 108 -4.30 14.04 25.12
C SER A 108 -4.64 13.53 26.52
N ASP A 109 -4.01 14.11 27.54
CA ASP A 109 -4.53 14.18 28.91
C ASP A 109 -4.07 15.52 29.55
N ALA A 110 -4.31 16.62 28.84
CA ALA A 110 -4.44 17.93 29.46
C ALA A 110 -5.91 18.13 29.86
N TYR A 111 -6.37 17.37 30.86
CA TYR A 111 -7.59 17.70 31.60
C TYR A 111 -7.23 17.97 33.07
N ILE A 112 -6.96 19.26 33.32
CA ILE A 112 -7.45 20.05 34.46
C ILE A 112 -7.42 19.36 35.83
N LEU A 113 -6.34 19.60 36.59
CA LEU A 113 -6.45 20.01 37.99
C LEU A 113 -6.17 21.52 37.98
N GLY A 114 -7.12 22.42 38.27
CA GLY A 114 -7.99 22.36 39.43
C GLY A 114 -7.17 22.78 40.63
#